data_AF-A0A2D4JGC5-F1
#
_entry.id   AF-A0A2D4JGC5-F1
#
_cell.length_a   1.000
_cell.length_b   1.000
_cell.length_c   1.000
_cell.angle_alpha   90.00
_cell.angle_beta   90.00
_cell.angle_gamma   90.00
#
_symmetry.space_group_name_H-M   'P 1'
#
loop_
_entity.id
_entity.type
_entity.pdbx_description
1 polymer ?
#
loop_
_entity_poly.entity_id
_entity_poly.type
_entity_poly.pdbx_seq_one_letter_code
_entity_poly.pdbx_strand_id
1 'polypeptide(L)'
;NCSINFCKNGGTCVAGLESYNCDCIPGFKGRLCELACKKLPQSCTRLYSETKSFPVWEGGVCHYLYRRVYKVHQDICYKESCESTVTNKALSRKQINRH
;
A
#
# COMPACT_ATOMS: atom_id res chain seq x y z
N ASN A 1 0.93 29.37 -10.36
CA ASN A 1 1.72 29.78 -11.55
C ASN A 1 3.06 29.07 -11.51
N CYS A 2 3.49 28.48 -12.63
CA CYS A 2 4.77 27.77 -12.80
C CYS A 2 5.92 28.67 -13.31
N SER A 3 5.91 29.97 -12.98
CA SER A 3 7.00 30.89 -13.36
C SER A 3 8.37 30.43 -12.89
N ILE A 4 8.43 29.67 -11.80
CA ILE A 4 9.64 29.02 -11.28
C ILE A 4 9.27 27.56 -11.00
N ASN A 5 10.14 26.63 -11.42
CA ASN A 5 9.93 25.22 -11.09
C ASN A 5 10.36 24.94 -9.65
N PHE A 6 9.40 24.85 -8.73
CA PHE A 6 9.62 24.52 -7.32
C PHE A 6 9.64 23.01 -7.05
N CYS A 7 9.33 22.19 -8.05
CA CYS A 7 9.30 20.74 -7.92
C CYS A 7 10.73 20.20 -7.76
N LYS A 8 10.91 19.28 -6.80
CA LYS A 8 12.16 18.61 -6.48
C LYS A 8 12.27 17.29 -7.24
N ASN A 9 13.44 16.68 -7.17
CA ASN A 9 13.70 15.31 -7.64
C ASN A 9 13.21 15.04 -9.07
N GLY A 10 13.40 16.01 -9.98
CA GLY A 10 13.02 15.89 -11.39
C GLY A 10 11.53 16.03 -11.67
N GLY A 11 10.73 16.49 -10.71
CA GLY A 11 9.30 16.78 -10.94
C GLY A 11 9.06 17.94 -11.91
N THR A 12 7.94 17.89 -12.62
CA THR A 12 7.52 18.91 -13.59
C THR A 12 6.41 19.77 -13.01
N CYS A 13 6.56 21.09 -13.03
CA CYS A 13 5.50 21.99 -12.59
C CYS A 13 4.38 22.03 -13.64
N VAL A 14 3.16 21.72 -13.22
CA VAL A 14 1.95 21.77 -14.03
C VAL A 14 1.06 22.88 -13.50
N ALA A 15 0.76 23.87 -14.34
CA ALA A 15 -0.16 24.94 -14.00
C ALA A 15 -1.61 24.44 -14.09
N GLY A 16 -2.38 24.61 -13.01
CA GLY A 16 -3.82 24.43 -12.99
C GLY A 16 -4.57 25.75 -13.17
N LEU A 17 -5.90 25.68 -13.26
CA LEU A 17 -6.76 26.86 -13.45
C LEU A 17 -6.66 27.87 -12.31
N GLU A 18 -6.53 27.41 -11.06
CA GLU A 18 -6.39 28.27 -9.86
C GLU A 18 -5.18 27.91 -8.98
N SER A 19 -4.41 26.89 -9.34
CA SER A 19 -3.29 26.38 -8.52
C SER A 19 -2.11 25.91 -9.39
N TYR A 20 -1.04 25.45 -8.76
CA TYR A 20 0.03 24.72 -9.44
C TYR A 20 0.28 23.42 -8.68
N ASN A 21 0.56 22.35 -9.42
CA ASN A 21 0.92 21.05 -8.86
C ASN A 21 2.23 20.56 -9.48
N CYS A 22 2.93 19.69 -8.76
CA CYS A 22 4.10 19.00 -9.30
C CYS A 22 3.70 17.61 -9.78
N ASP A 23 4.02 17.31 -11.04
CA ASP A 23 3.98 15.96 -11.57
C ASP A 23 5.30 15.26 -11.21
N CYS A 24 5.22 14.25 -10.35
CA CYS A 24 6.38 13.58 -9.78
C CYS A 24 6.76 12.34 -10.57
N ILE A 25 8.06 12.16 -10.79
CA ILE A 25 8.57 10.94 -11.42
C ILE A 25 8.32 9.72 -10.51
N PRO A 26 8.27 8.49 -11.07
CA PRO A 26 8.07 7.28 -10.28
C PRO A 26 9.05 7.16 -9.11
N GLY A 27 8.52 6.80 -7.93
CA GLY A 27 9.32 6.71 -6.70
C GLY A 27 9.44 8.02 -5.93
N PHE A 28 8.84 9.12 -6.39
CA PHE A 28 8.74 10.37 -5.63
C PHE A 28 7.29 10.81 -5.44
N LYS A 29 7.01 11.39 -4.28
CA LYS A 29 5.70 11.94 -3.90
C LYS A 29 5.88 13.19 -3.04
N GLY A 30 4.78 13.79 -2.61
CA GLY A 30 4.77 15.06 -1.88
C GLY A 30 4.38 16.20 -2.80
N ARG A 31 4.07 17.36 -2.21
CA ARG A 31 3.55 18.52 -2.97
C ARG A 31 4.57 19.05 -3.97
N LEU A 32 5.84 18.93 -3.62
CA LEU A 32 6.99 19.34 -4.42
C LEU A 32 7.85 18.14 -4.80
N CYS A 33 7.33 16.91 -4.77
CA CYS A 33 8.09 15.68 -5.04
C CYS A 33 9.29 15.46 -4.09
N GLU A 34 9.19 15.95 -2.85
CA GLU A 34 10.24 15.93 -1.83
C GLU A 34 10.36 14.61 -1.04
N LEU A 35 9.42 13.68 -1.22
CA LEU A 35 9.41 12.39 -0.54
C LEU A 35 9.86 11.30 -1.51
N ALA A 36 10.91 10.56 -1.16
CA ALA A 36 11.32 9.35 -1.86
C ALA A 36 10.56 8.14 -1.31
N CYS A 37 9.75 7.52 -2.16
CA CYS A 37 8.89 6.39 -1.85
C CYS A 37 9.45 5.09 -2.40
N LYS A 38 9.55 4.06 -1.55
CA LYS A 38 9.96 2.71 -1.92
C LYS A 38 8.86 1.73 -1.60
N LYS A 39 8.62 0.77 -2.50
CA LYS A 39 7.78 -0.39 -2.23
C LYS A 39 8.61 -1.42 -1.48
N LEU A 40 8.25 -1.66 -0.23
CA LEU A 40 8.94 -2.62 0.63
C LEU A 40 8.10 -3.89 0.75
N PRO A 41 8.72 -5.08 0.62
CA PRO A 41 8.03 -6.32 0.90
C PRO A 41 7.65 -6.36 2.38
N GLN A 42 6.43 -6.81 2.66
CA GLN A 42 5.87 -6.99 3.99
C GLN A 42 5.18 -8.34 4.04
N SER A 43 5.40 -9.08 5.13
CA SER A 43 4.68 -10.33 5.38
C SER A 43 3.20 -10.02 5.52
N CYS A 44 2.38 -10.76 4.77
CA CYS A 44 0.93 -10.69 4.88
C CYS A 44 0.36 -12.10 4.76
N THR A 45 -0.97 -12.21 4.85
CA THR A 45 -1.67 -13.46 4.60
C THR A 45 -2.71 -13.27 3.51
N ARG A 46 -2.89 -14.31 2.70
CA ARG A 46 -3.90 -14.37 1.64
C ARG A 46 -4.94 -15.43 1.95
N LEU A 47 -6.21 -15.06 1.82
CA LEU A 47 -7.35 -15.94 2.04
C LEU A 47 -7.81 -16.53 0.71
N TYR A 48 -7.83 -17.85 0.62
CA TYR A 48 -8.38 -18.61 -0.51
C TYR A 48 -9.66 -19.31 -0.09
N SER A 49 -10.66 -19.34 -0.97
CA SER A 49 -11.88 -20.09 -0.75
C SER A 49 -12.01 -21.21 -1.78
N GLU A 50 -12.25 -22.43 -1.32
CA GLU A 50 -12.49 -23.59 -2.16
C GLU A 50 -13.82 -24.22 -1.75
N THR A 51 -14.62 -24.68 -2.71
CA THR A 51 -15.77 -25.52 -2.41
C THR A 51 -15.31 -26.97 -2.31
N LYS A 52 -15.48 -27.60 -1.15
CA LYS A 52 -15.13 -29.01 -0.94
C LYS A 52 -16.39 -29.83 -0.68
N SER A 53 -16.39 -31.07 -1.19
CA SER A 53 -17.42 -32.05 -0.93
C SER A 53 -17.08 -32.87 0.32
N PHE A 54 -18.03 -33.02 1.23
CA PHE A 54 -17.91 -33.77 2.47
C PHE A 54 -18.98 -34.87 2.52
N PRO A 55 -18.59 -36.14 2.68
CA PRO A 55 -19.55 -37.23 2.83
C PRO A 55 -20.19 -37.18 4.22
N VAL A 56 -21.51 -37.31 4.26
CA VAL A 56 -22.31 -37.37 5.48
C VAL A 56 -23.19 -38.61 5.39
N TRP A 57 -23.12 -39.46 6.40
CA TRP A 57 -23.91 -40.68 6.47
C TRP A 57 -25.15 -40.46 7.34
N GLU A 58 -26.31 -40.78 6.79
CA GLU A 58 -27.60 -40.69 7.49
C GLU A 58 -28.44 -41.92 7.16
N GLY A 59 -28.78 -42.72 8.17
CA GLY A 59 -29.56 -43.95 7.96
C GLY A 59 -28.95 -44.97 6.98
N GLY A 60 -27.62 -45.00 6.84
CA GLY A 60 -26.92 -45.89 5.89
C GLY A 60 -26.82 -45.36 4.46
N VAL A 61 -27.39 -44.18 4.18
CA VAL A 61 -27.24 -43.46 2.90
C VAL A 61 -26.13 -42.42 3.03
N CYS A 62 -25.30 -42.30 1.99
CA CYS A 62 -24.23 -41.29 1.93
C CYS A 62 -24.68 -40.07 1.11
N HIS A 63 -24.65 -38.89 1.73
CA HIS A 63 -24.93 -37.60 1.13
C HIS A 63 -23.65 -36.78 1.01
N TYR A 64 -23.39 -36.18 -0.16
CA TYR A 64 -22.29 -35.25 -0.33
C TYR A 64 -22.77 -33.82 -0.08
N LEU A 65 -22.29 -33.20 0.99
CA LEU A 65 -22.52 -31.79 1.26
C LEU A 65 -21.35 -30.97 0.73
N TYR A 66 -21.68 -29.93 -0.02
CA TYR A 66 -20.69 -28.97 -0.51
C TYR A 66 -20.57 -27.83 0.50
N ARG A 67 -19.37 -27.62 1.04
CA ARG A 67 -19.09 -26.50 1.94
C ARG A 67 -17.92 -25.69 1.41
N ARG A 68 -18.04 -24.37 1.52
CA ARG A 68 -16.93 -23.47 1.23
C ARG A 68 -15.94 -23.52 2.39
N VAL A 69 -14.71 -23.91 2.10
CA VAL A 69 -13.59 -23.96 3.03
C VAL A 69 -12.66 -22.81 2.71
N TYR A 70 -12.25 -22.10 3.76
CA TYR A 70 -11.28 -21.02 3.65
C TYR A 70 -9.91 -21.49 4.11
N LYS A 71 -8.86 -21.14 3.37
CA LYS A 71 -7.47 -21.41 3.72
C LYS A 71 -6.69 -20.11 3.76
N VAL A 72 -5.89 -19.96 4.80
CA VAL A 72 -4.99 -18.82 4.96
C VAL A 72 -3.58 -19.27 4.58
N HIS A 73 -2.95 -18.54 3.67
CA HIS A 73 -1.57 -18.78 3.26
C HIS A 73 -0.73 -17.54 3.57
N GLN A 74 0.52 -17.75 3.98
CA GLN A 74 1.50 -16.66 4.07
C GLN A 74 1.82 -16.16 2.66
N ASP A 75 1.95 -14.85 2.52
CA ASP A 75 2.21 -14.17 1.25
C ASP A 75 3.10 -12.95 1.49
N ILE A 76 3.60 -12.35 0.41
CA ILE A 76 4.39 -11.13 0.44
C ILE A 76 3.58 -10.02 -0.24
N CYS A 77 3.16 -9.05 0.56
CA CYS A 77 2.51 -7.83 0.09
C CYS A 77 3.56 -6.73 -0.03
N TYR A 78 3.27 -5.67 -0.79
CA TYR A 78 4.16 -4.52 -0.89
C TYR A 78 3.49 -3.31 -0.24
N LYS A 79 4.16 -2.74 0.77
CA LYS A 79 3.76 -1.48 1.37
C LYS A 79 4.67 -0.38 0.88
N GLU A 80 4.10 0.76 0.54
CA GLU A 80 4.87 1.93 0.19
C GLU A 80 5.31 2.67 1.47
N SER A 81 6.61 2.95 1.56
CA SER A 81 7.20 3.79 2.61
C SER A 81 7.88 4.99 1.96
N CYS A 82 7.57 6.19 2.43
CA CYS A 82 8.06 7.44 1.88
C CYS A 82 8.86 8.21 2.93
N GLU A 83 10.09 8.59 2.60
CA GLU A 83 10.98 9.38 3.45
C GLU A 83 11.33 10.70 2.78
N SER A 84 11.45 11.76 3.57
CA SER A 84 11.87 13.08 3.06
C SER A 84 13.31 13.02 2.55
N THR A 85 13.54 13.50 1.33
CA THR A 85 14.89 13.60 0.77
C THR A 85 15.66 14.79 1.34
N VAL A 86 15.01 15.65 2.14
CA VAL A 86 15.66 16.72 2.87
C VAL A 86 16.29 16.11 4.12
N THR A 87 17.61 15.93 4.12
CA THR A 87 18.39 15.53 5.29
C THR A 87 18.30 16.59 6.38
N ASN A 88 17.19 16.60 7.12
CA ASN A 88 17.15 17.12 8.47
C ASN A 88 17.11 15.90 9.39
N LYS A 89 18.25 15.60 10.00
CA LYS A 89 18.40 14.71 11.16
C LYS A 89 17.72 15.27 12.42
N ALA A 90 16.59 15.96 12.26
CA ALA A 90 15.89 16.70 13.30
C ALA A 90 14.39 16.75 12.96
N LEU A 91 13.71 15.60 13.11
CA LEU A 91 12.30 15.48 13.53
C LEU A 91 11.91 14.00 13.74
N SER A 92 12.82 13.17 14.27
CA SER A 92 12.45 11.95 15.00
C SER A 92 12.52 12.21 16.52
N ARG A 93 11.89 13.30 16.95
CA ARG A 93 11.53 13.57 18.35
C ARG A 93 10.16 14.25 18.35
N LYS A 94 9.11 13.45 18.14
CA LYS A 94 7.79 13.56 18.80
C LYS A 94 6.82 12.59 18.14
N GLN A 95 7.03 11.31 18.43
CA GLN A 95 5.93 10.35 18.48
C GLN A 95 6.14 9.40 19.67
N ILE A 96 6.36 10.01 20.83
CA ILE A 96 6.16 9.36 22.14
C ILE A 96 5.20 10.29 22.88
N ASN A 97 4.09 9.71 23.36
CA ASN A 97 2.93 10.28 24.05
C ASN A 97 1.72 10.63 23.16
N ARG A 98 0.97 9.58 22.79
CA ARG A 98 -0.49 9.58 22.97
C ARG A 98 -0.81 8.60 24.10
N HIS A 99 -1.05 9.14 25.30
CA HIS A 99 -1.88 8.54 26.34
C HIS A 99 -3.07 9.48 26.54
#